data_AF-A0A9W7Y094-F1
#
_entry.id   AF-A0A9W7Y094-F1
#
_cell.length_a   1.000
_cell.length_b   1.000
_cell.length_c   1.000
_cell.angle_alpha   90.00
_cell.angle_beta   90.00
_cell.angle_gamma   90.00
#
_symmetry.space_group_name_H-M   'P 1'
#
loop_
_entity.id
_entity.type
_entity.pdbx_description
1 polymer ?
#
loop_
_entity_poly.entity_id
_entity_poly.type
_entity_poly.pdbx_seq_one_letter_code
_entity_poly.pdbx_strand_id
1 'polypeptide(L)'
;MHRAQTLGLGGIEIWAQPSQRMHPQQRNEAWQQIFRLRESVVRLQAGSSIPQMQAKVPDNIPPEFVDVITQNMMVDPVILPSGVRCDRLTITKHLSVKSTDPFTGLSLTINQVKPDLLLGQRIKAWLSGR
;
A
#
# COMPACT_ATOMS: atom_id res chain seq x y z
N MET A 1 3.43 -10.57 -38.11
CA MET A 1 3.87 -10.80 -36.72
C MET A 1 4.30 -9.45 -36.14
N HIS A 2 3.47 -8.80 -35.31
CA HIS A 2 3.81 -7.52 -34.68
C HIS A 2 3.86 -7.70 -33.17
N ARG A 3 5.02 -7.38 -32.58
CA ARG A 3 5.31 -7.52 -31.15
C ARG A 3 4.37 -6.64 -30.34
N ALA A 4 3.73 -7.22 -29.32
CA ALA A 4 3.05 -6.46 -28.28
C ALA A 4 4.08 -5.56 -27.59
N GLN A 5 3.91 -4.25 -27.69
CA GLN A 5 4.70 -3.31 -26.89
C GLN A 5 4.01 -3.23 -25.52
N THR A 6 4.65 -3.77 -24.49
CA THR A 6 4.23 -3.57 -23.11
C THR A 6 4.53 -2.12 -22.71
N LEU A 7 3.50 -1.37 -22.32
CA LEU A 7 3.64 -0.02 -21.80
C LEU A 7 3.52 -0.11 -20.27
N GLY A 8 4.67 -0.12 -19.59
CA GLY A 8 4.76 -0.09 -18.15
C GLY A 8 4.77 1.35 -17.62
N LEU A 9 3.93 1.66 -16.63
CA LEU A 9 4.08 2.84 -15.77
C LEU A 9 4.54 2.35 -14.39
N GLY A 10 5.72 2.76 -13.95
CA GLY A 10 6.23 2.46 -12.60
C GLY A 10 6.38 0.96 -12.26
N GLY A 11 6.63 0.10 -13.26
CA GLY A 11 6.81 -1.34 -13.06
C GLY A 11 5.53 -2.18 -13.14
N ILE A 12 4.37 -1.59 -13.44
CA ILE A 12 3.13 -2.33 -13.72
C ILE A 12 2.93 -2.39 -15.24
N GLU A 13 3.03 -3.58 -15.83
CA GLU A 13 2.69 -3.81 -17.24
C GLU A 13 1.17 -3.85 -17.42
N ILE A 14 0.63 -2.97 -18.27
CA ILE A 14 -0.79 -2.95 -18.63
C ILE A 14 -0.97 -3.79 -19.91
N TRP A 15 -1.60 -4.95 -19.80
CA TRP A 15 -1.75 -5.94 -20.89
C TRP A 15 -2.99 -5.71 -21.79
N ALA A 16 -3.69 -4.60 -21.65
CA ALA A 16 -4.92 -4.36 -22.40
C ALA A 16 -4.63 -3.77 -23.80
N GLN A 17 -4.85 -4.56 -24.84
CA GLN A 17 -4.85 -4.10 -26.23
C GLN A 17 -6.27 -3.67 -26.65
N PRO A 18 -6.47 -2.47 -27.24
CA PRO A 18 -7.76 -2.08 -27.80
C PRO A 18 -8.26 -3.14 -28.81
N SER A 19 -9.55 -3.44 -28.76
CA SER A 19 -10.17 -4.50 -29.57
C SER A 19 -9.78 -4.41 -31.05
N GLN A 20 -9.44 -5.54 -31.66
CA GLN A 20 -9.11 -5.62 -33.10
C GLN A 20 -10.30 -5.29 -34.02
N ARG A 21 -11.53 -5.26 -33.47
CA ARG A 21 -12.74 -4.84 -34.19
C ARG A 21 -12.97 -3.33 -34.19
N MET A 22 -12.14 -2.57 -33.47
CA MET A 22 -12.18 -1.11 -33.46
C MET A 22 -11.55 -0.54 -34.74
N HIS A 23 -12.15 0.51 -35.31
CA HIS A 23 -11.65 1.14 -36.54
C HIS A 23 -10.18 1.61 -36.33
N PRO A 24 -9.28 1.45 -37.32
CA PRO A 24 -7.83 1.73 -37.13
C PRO A 24 -7.51 3.12 -36.59
N GLN A 25 -8.30 4.12 -36.99
CA GLN A 25 -8.14 5.51 -36.54
C GLN A 25 -8.51 5.70 -35.07
N GLN A 26 -9.62 5.09 -34.64
CA GLN A 26 -10.07 5.09 -33.24
C GLN A 26 -9.09 4.34 -32.33
N ARG A 27 -8.46 3.27 -32.82
CA ARG A 27 -7.38 2.58 -32.10
C ARG A 27 -6.19 3.49 -31.87
N ASN A 28 -5.75 4.21 -32.90
CA ASN A 28 -4.61 5.12 -32.80
C ASN A 28 -4.92 6.30 -31.87
N GLU A 29 -6.13 6.84 -31.91
CA GLU A 29 -6.58 7.90 -30.98
C GLU A 29 -6.61 7.43 -29.53
N ALA A 30 -7.12 6.22 -29.27
CA ALA A 30 -7.11 5.62 -27.94
C ALA A 30 -5.68 5.47 -27.40
N TRP A 31 -4.73 5.05 -28.25
CA TRP A 31 -3.31 4.98 -27.88
C TRP A 31 -2.72 6.35 -27.53
N GLN A 32 -3.02 7.38 -28.32
CA GLN A 32 -2.55 8.75 -28.07
C GLN A 32 -3.13 9.33 -26.78
N GLN A 33 -4.39 9.04 -26.46
CA GLN A 33 -5.02 9.45 -25.21
C GLN A 33 -4.38 8.77 -23.99
N ILE A 34 -4.13 7.45 -24.04
CA ILE A 34 -3.40 6.72 -22.99
C ILE A 34 -2.02 7.33 -22.76
N PHE A 35 -1.28 7.64 -23.85
CA PHE A 35 0.04 8.27 -23.77
C PHE A 35 0.00 9.69 -23.17
N ARG A 36 -1.03 10.48 -23.50
CA ARG A 36 -1.20 11.82 -22.94
C ARG A 36 -1.47 11.79 -21.43
N LEU A 37 -2.29 10.85 -20.96
CA LEU A 37 -2.56 10.63 -19.54
C LEU A 37 -1.29 10.21 -18.76
N ARG A 38 -0.31 9.56 -19.42
CA ARG A 38 1.00 9.26 -18.82
C ARG A 38 1.78 10.54 -18.46
N GLU A 39 1.82 11.52 -19.34
CA GLU A 39 2.59 12.76 -19.12
C GLU A 39 2.04 13.59 -17.94
N SER A 40 0.72 13.55 -17.70
CA SER A 40 0.13 14.22 -16.55
C SER A 40 0.39 13.49 -15.23
N VAL A 41 0.41 12.15 -15.21
CA VAL A 41 0.70 11.36 -13.98
C VAL A 41 2.16 11.52 -13.53
N VAL A 42 3.12 11.51 -14.46
CA VAL A 42 4.55 11.72 -14.14
C VAL A 42 4.76 13.10 -13.48
N ARG A 43 4.04 14.14 -13.93
CA ARG A 43 4.10 15.48 -13.33
C ARG A 43 3.55 15.53 -11.91
N LEU A 44 2.50 14.76 -11.60
CA LEU A 44 1.96 14.68 -10.24
C LEU A 44 2.92 13.96 -9.27
N GLN A 45 3.65 12.94 -9.77
CA GLN A 45 4.63 12.22 -8.97
C GLN A 45 5.91 13.03 -8.72
N ALA A 46 6.37 13.83 -9.69
CA ALA A 46 7.54 14.69 -9.53
C ALA A 46 7.38 15.79 -8.46
N GLY A 47 6.13 16.20 -8.15
CA GLY A 47 5.82 17.16 -7.09
C GLY A 47 5.54 16.52 -5.72
N SER A 48 5.22 15.23 -5.68
CA SER A 48 5.06 14.48 -4.42
C SER A 48 6.40 13.89 -4.00
N SER A 49 7.29 14.74 -3.48
CA SER A 49 8.29 14.24 -2.54
C SER A 49 7.56 13.83 -1.26
N ILE A 50 6.97 12.63 -1.25
CA ILE A 50 6.80 11.94 0.04
C ILE A 50 8.23 11.79 0.52
N PRO A 51 8.64 12.41 1.65
CA PRO A 51 9.93 12.10 2.22
C PRO A 51 9.88 10.61 2.50
N GLN A 52 10.53 9.82 1.66
CA GLN A 52 10.92 8.47 2.02
C GLN A 52 11.95 8.68 3.11
N MET A 53 11.44 8.89 4.34
CA MET A 53 12.21 8.71 5.54
C MET A 53 12.51 7.22 5.55
N GLN A 54 13.54 6.84 4.81
CA GLN A 54 14.19 5.54 4.88
C GLN A 54 14.88 5.50 6.24
N ALA A 55 14.06 5.47 7.31
CA ALA A 55 14.52 4.98 8.58
C ALA A 55 15.04 3.58 8.26
N LYS A 56 16.35 3.40 8.39
CA LYS A 56 17.06 2.14 8.15
C LYS A 56 16.33 1.06 8.96
N VAL A 57 15.45 0.33 8.31
CA VAL A 57 14.68 -0.75 8.92
C VAL A 57 15.72 -1.76 9.38
N PRO A 58 15.87 -2.01 10.68
CA PRO A 58 16.96 -2.87 11.13
C PRO A 58 16.76 -4.29 10.58
N ASP A 59 17.82 -4.94 10.12
CA ASP A 59 17.74 -6.23 9.42
C ASP A 59 17.22 -7.40 10.29
N ASN A 60 17.06 -7.19 11.60
CA ASN A 60 16.64 -8.22 12.54
C ASN A 60 15.65 -7.64 13.57
N ILE A 61 14.45 -7.30 13.11
CA ILE A 61 13.31 -6.89 13.94
C ILE A 61 12.65 -8.15 14.52
N PRO A 62 12.43 -8.22 15.84
CA PRO A 62 11.64 -9.28 16.45
C PRO A 62 10.26 -9.42 15.78
N PRO A 63 9.82 -10.64 15.41
CA PRO A 63 8.57 -10.85 14.67
C PRO A 63 7.35 -10.24 15.36
N GLU A 64 7.32 -10.18 16.68
CA GLU A 64 6.22 -9.58 17.43
C GLU A 64 6.10 -8.06 17.29
N PHE A 65 7.12 -7.39 16.77
CA PHE A 65 7.13 -5.94 16.49
C PHE A 65 6.68 -5.62 15.07
N VAL A 66 6.51 -6.63 14.22
CA VAL A 66 6.19 -6.47 12.81
C VAL A 66 4.68 -6.54 12.60
N ASP A 67 4.14 -5.60 11.82
CA ASP A 67 2.75 -5.61 11.38
C ASP A 67 2.53 -6.74 10.35
N VAL A 68 1.52 -7.58 10.58
CA VAL A 68 1.24 -8.76 9.75
C VAL A 68 0.88 -8.40 8.29
N ILE A 69 0.30 -7.22 8.06
CA ILE A 69 -0.12 -6.76 6.71
C ILE A 69 1.01 -6.00 6.03
N THR A 70 1.59 -5.01 6.71
CA THR A 70 2.60 -4.13 6.07
C THR A 70 4.01 -4.68 6.13
N GLN A 71 4.26 -5.72 6.94
CA GLN A 71 5.57 -6.35 7.14
C GLN A 71 6.65 -5.36 7.58
N ASN A 72 6.24 -4.25 8.20
CA ASN A 72 7.11 -3.22 8.75
C ASN A 72 6.98 -3.20 10.27
N MET A 73 7.97 -2.61 10.96
CA MET A 73 7.89 -2.36 12.38
C MET A 73 6.67 -1.48 12.71
N MET A 74 5.86 -1.90 13.68
CA MET A 74 4.75 -1.13 14.22
C MET A 74 5.28 0.10 14.96
N VAL A 75 4.74 1.27 14.64
CA VAL A 75 5.04 2.53 15.36
C VAL A 75 4.04 2.71 16.50
N ASP A 76 2.79 2.35 16.23
CA ASP A 76 1.68 2.49 17.16
C ASP A 76 0.83 1.21 17.17
N PRO A 77 1.29 0.17 17.88
CA PRO A 77 0.64 -1.13 17.87
C PRO A 77 -0.74 -1.06 18.54
N VAL A 78 -1.71 -1.69 17.89
CA VAL A 78 -3.09 -1.82 18.37
C VAL A 78 -3.52 -3.29 18.34
N ILE A 79 -4.45 -3.63 19.23
CA ILE A 79 -5.07 -4.94 19.37
C ILE A 79 -6.49 -4.90 18.81
N LEU A 80 -6.75 -5.77 17.84
CA LEU A 80 -8.07 -6.03 17.28
C LEU A 80 -8.89 -6.93 18.22
N PRO A 81 -10.24 -6.93 18.17
CA PRO A 81 -11.07 -7.89 18.89
C PRO A 81 -10.76 -9.36 18.56
N SER A 82 -10.21 -9.62 17.37
CA SER A 82 -9.70 -10.92 16.94
C SER A 82 -8.43 -11.37 17.68
N GLY A 83 -7.83 -10.50 18.49
CA GLY A 83 -6.57 -10.75 19.20
C GLY A 83 -5.31 -10.49 18.36
N VAL A 84 -5.47 -10.15 17.08
CA VAL A 84 -4.35 -9.83 16.19
C VAL A 84 -3.83 -8.41 16.47
N ARG A 85 -2.51 -8.25 16.38
CA ARG A 85 -1.84 -6.96 16.51
C ARG A 85 -1.47 -6.40 15.15
N CYS A 86 -1.70 -5.12 14.95
CA CYS A 86 -1.31 -4.38 13.76
C CYS A 86 -1.01 -2.93 14.11
N ASP A 87 -0.48 -2.15 13.18
CA ASP A 87 -0.28 -0.72 13.34
C ASP A 87 -1.60 0.06 13.18
N ARG A 88 -1.76 1.13 13.96
CA ARG A 88 -2.96 1.97 13.90
C ARG A 88 -3.21 2.54 12.50
N LEU A 89 -2.17 2.91 11.76
CA LEU A 89 -2.31 3.41 10.39
C LEU A 89 -2.85 2.33 9.45
N THR A 90 -2.36 1.10 9.60
CA THR A 90 -2.79 -0.07 8.81
C THR A 90 -4.28 -0.29 8.95
N ILE A 91 -4.78 -0.42 10.19
CA ILE A 91 -6.20 -0.71 10.42
C ILE A 91 -7.10 0.48 10.05
N THR A 92 -6.66 1.71 10.30
CA THR A 92 -7.44 2.92 9.97
C THR A 92 -7.63 3.04 8.45
N LYS A 93 -6.58 2.76 7.67
CA LYS A 93 -6.67 2.74 6.21
C LYS A 93 -7.64 1.67 5.71
N HIS A 94 -7.57 0.47 6.29
CA HIS A 94 -8.49 -0.62 5.94
C HIS A 94 -9.95 -0.26 6.26
N LEU A 95 -10.23 0.23 7.48
CA LEU A 95 -11.58 0.62 7.91
C LEU A 95 -12.17 1.79 7.11
N SER A 96 -11.32 2.64 6.52
CA SER A 96 -11.73 3.72 5.62
C SER A 96 -12.29 3.20 4.28
N VAL A 97 -11.87 2.00 3.86
CA VAL A 97 -12.35 1.34 2.63
C VAL A 97 -13.42 0.29 2.95
N LYS A 98 -13.22 -0.48 4.02
CA LYS A 98 -14.05 -1.62 4.40
C LYS A 98 -14.15 -1.76 5.92
N SER A 99 -15.34 -1.63 6.47
CA SER A 99 -15.62 -1.72 7.92
C SER A 99 -15.63 -3.17 8.45
N THR A 100 -14.55 -3.91 8.18
CA THR A 100 -14.37 -5.31 8.61
C THR A 100 -12.97 -5.53 9.14
N ASP A 101 -12.76 -6.54 9.97
CA ASP A 101 -11.43 -7.01 10.34
C ASP A 101 -10.74 -7.67 9.12
N PRO A 102 -9.50 -7.29 8.76
CA PRO A 102 -8.80 -7.80 7.58
C PRO A 102 -8.43 -9.30 7.67
N PHE A 103 -8.40 -9.89 8.86
CA PHE A 103 -8.03 -11.30 9.08
C PHE A 103 -9.24 -12.22 9.20
N THR A 104 -10.32 -11.76 9.81
CA THR A 104 -11.53 -12.59 10.03
C THR A 104 -12.68 -12.26 9.09
N GLY A 105 -12.67 -11.08 8.46
CA GLY A 105 -13.76 -10.60 7.61
C GLY A 105 -15.01 -10.14 8.36
N LEU A 106 -15.03 -10.22 9.70
CA LEU A 106 -16.15 -9.80 10.54
C LEU A 106 -16.25 -8.28 10.64
N SER A 107 -17.44 -7.74 10.88
CA SER A 107 -17.64 -6.30 11.05
C SER A 107 -16.80 -5.75 12.20
N LEU A 108 -16.12 -4.63 11.93
CA LEU A 108 -15.22 -3.98 12.87
C LEU A 108 -15.35 -2.47 12.78
N THR A 109 -15.33 -1.80 13.93
CA THR A 109 -15.31 -0.35 14.06
C THR A 109 -14.07 0.12 14.81
N ILE A 110 -13.65 1.38 14.58
CA ILE A 110 -12.43 1.92 15.21
C ILE A 110 -12.49 1.94 16.74
N ASN A 111 -13.69 2.10 17.32
CA ASN A 111 -13.89 2.10 18.78
C ASN A 111 -13.62 0.74 19.43
N GLN A 112 -13.67 -0.35 18.65
CA GLN A 112 -13.38 -1.69 19.14
C GLN A 112 -11.88 -1.99 19.13
N VAL A 113 -11.06 -1.15 18.47
CA VAL A 113 -9.61 -1.28 18.41
C VAL A 113 -9.00 -0.65 19.67
N LYS A 114 -8.14 -1.40 20.37
CA LYS A 114 -7.50 -0.94 21.62
C LYS A 114 -6.00 -0.73 21.43
N PRO A 115 -5.39 0.34 21.96
CA PRO A 115 -3.95 0.52 21.89
C PRO A 115 -3.19 -0.55 22.70
N ASP A 116 -2.10 -1.09 22.16
CA ASP A 116 -1.18 -1.99 22.88
C ASP A 116 0.00 -1.19 23.45
N LEU A 117 -0.25 -0.52 24.58
CA LEU A 117 0.76 0.33 25.21
C LEU A 117 2.01 -0.46 25.66
N LEU A 118 1.83 -1.73 26.05
CA LEU A 118 2.94 -2.59 26.49
C LEU A 118 3.87 -2.89 25.33
N LEU A 119 3.31 -3.32 24.19
CA LEU A 119 4.12 -3.59 23.01
C LEU A 119 4.79 -2.33 22.48
N GLY A 120 4.07 -1.20 22.47
CA GLY A 120 4.64 0.09 22.08
C GLY A 120 5.83 0.49 22.95
N GLN A 121 5.78 0.26 24.26
CA GLN A 121 6.93 0.48 25.16
C GLN A 121 8.10 -0.47 24.86
N ARG A 122 7.84 -1.75 24.60
CA ARG A 122 8.87 -2.73 24.23
C ARG A 122 9.59 -2.35 22.94
N ILE A 123 8.84 -1.92 21.92
CA ILE A 123 9.39 -1.45 20.64
C ILE A 123 10.29 -0.22 20.86
N LYS A 124 9.81 0.77 21.63
CA LYS A 124 10.59 1.97 21.96
C LYS A 124 11.88 1.64 22.72
N ALA A 125 11.79 0.79 23.74
CA ALA A 125 12.96 0.35 24.51
C ALA A 125 13.98 -0.38 23.62
N TRP A 126 13.51 -1.20 22.69
CA TRP A 126 14.36 -1.89 21.72
C TRP A 126 15.04 -0.93 20.73
N LEU A 127 14.35 0.14 20.32
CA LEU A 127 14.93 1.19 19.47
C LEU A 127 15.96 2.05 20.21
N SER A 128 15.75 2.32 21.51
CA SER A 128 16.67 3.12 22.33
C SER A 128 17.90 2.34 22.83
N GLY A 129 17.82 1.02 22.91
CA GLY A 129 18.91 0.15 23.36
C GLY A 129 19.92 -0.25 22.29
N ARG A 130 19.91 0.41 21.12
CA ARG A 130 20.82 0.20 19.99
C ARG A 130 21.52 1.51 19.65
#